data_AF-A0A2H5VGJ2-F1
#
_entry.id   AF-A0A2H5VGJ2-F1
#
_cell.length_a   1.000
_cell.length_b   1.000
_cell.length_c   1.000
_cell.angle_alpha   90.00
_cell.angle_beta   90.00
_cell.angle_gamma   90.00
#
_symmetry.space_group_name_H-M   'P 1'
#
loop_
_entity.id
_entity.type
_entity.pdbx_description
1 polymer ?
#
loop_
_entity_poly.entity_id
_entity_poly.type
_entity_poly.pdbx_seq_one_letter_code
_entity_poly.pdbx_strand_id
1 'polypeptide(L)'
;MYTLGHDFIPPPIHAGGLRYHGKAPTLCLLANEGKVEVRSYNQKVVFDAAKVFISTEGIISAPEPNHSIKAVIDEALRCKEKGEEKTILFNLCGHGHFDMKAYEDYLDGKLLPYEYPKEKVEESIKRLKELYPWIK
;
A
#
# COMPACT_ATOMS: atom_id res chain seq x y z
N MET A 1 16.00 -8.54 3.12
CA MET A 1 14.76 -7.81 2.77
C MET A 1 13.84 -7.79 3.97
N TYR A 2 12.93 -6.82 4.07
CA TYR A 2 11.76 -6.95 4.92
C TYR A 2 10.79 -7.93 4.29
N THR A 3 10.18 -8.78 5.11
CA THR A 3 9.30 -9.84 4.66
C THR A 3 8.26 -10.22 5.71
N LEU A 4 7.09 -10.65 5.26
CA LEU A 4 6.05 -11.30 6.07
C LEU A 4 6.18 -12.83 6.10
N GLY A 5 7.21 -13.39 5.44
CA GLY A 5 7.34 -14.83 5.20
C GLY A 5 6.84 -15.23 3.82
N HIS A 6 7.55 -16.15 3.15
CA HIS A 6 7.17 -16.62 1.81
C HIS A 6 5.94 -17.56 1.83
N ASP A 7 5.52 -17.98 3.03
CA ASP A 7 4.28 -18.70 3.31
C ASP A 7 3.09 -17.75 3.55
N PHE A 8 3.31 -16.42 3.52
CA PHE A 8 2.26 -15.43 3.72
C PHE A 8 1.18 -15.52 2.62
N ILE A 9 -0.08 -15.58 3.06
CA ILE A 9 -1.25 -15.55 2.19
C ILE A 9 -2.08 -14.30 2.56
N PRO A 10 -2.31 -13.38 1.59
CA PRO A 10 -3.13 -12.20 1.84
C PRO A 10 -4.60 -12.58 2.11
N PRO A 11 -5.36 -11.74 2.82
CA PRO A 11 -6.78 -11.96 3.07
C PRO A 11 -7.58 -12.01 1.75
N PRO A 12 -8.64 -12.81 1.66
CA PRO A 12 -9.48 -12.89 0.46
C PRO A 12 -10.26 -11.59 0.18
N ILE A 13 -10.47 -10.76 1.19
CA ILE A 13 -11.15 -9.46 1.10
C ILE A 13 -10.24 -8.32 0.61
N HIS A 14 -8.98 -8.61 0.27
CA HIS A 14 -8.00 -7.60 -0.10
C HIS A 14 -8.03 -7.29 -1.59
N ALA A 15 -8.57 -6.13 -1.95
CA ALA A 15 -8.65 -5.67 -3.34
C ALA A 15 -7.57 -4.62 -3.70
N GLY A 16 -6.65 -4.30 -2.78
CA GLY A 16 -5.63 -3.26 -2.95
C GLY A 16 -4.40 -3.64 -3.79
N GLY A 17 -4.35 -4.86 -4.35
CA GLY A 17 -3.32 -5.31 -5.31
C GLY A 17 -1.93 -5.63 -4.72
N LEU A 18 -1.46 -4.91 -3.70
CA LEU A 18 -0.12 -5.02 -3.10
C LEU A 18 0.05 -6.24 -2.17
N ARG A 19 -0.06 -7.44 -2.75
CA ARG A 19 -0.12 -8.72 -2.03
C ARG A 19 1.23 -9.37 -1.76
N TYR A 20 2.30 -8.87 -2.37
CA TYR A 20 3.61 -9.50 -2.26
C TYR A 20 4.15 -9.39 -0.82
N HIS A 21 4.68 -10.49 -0.31
CA HIS A 21 5.10 -10.64 1.09
C HIS A 21 6.44 -9.95 1.42
N GLY A 22 7.09 -9.29 0.46
CA GLY A 22 8.45 -8.79 0.62
C GLY A 22 8.68 -7.43 -0.05
N LYS A 23 9.78 -6.78 0.31
CA LYS A 23 10.28 -5.57 -0.37
C LYS A 23 11.65 -5.84 -0.98
N ALA A 24 11.99 -5.16 -2.07
CA ALA A 24 13.32 -5.30 -2.67
C ALA A 24 14.44 -5.02 -1.63
N PRO A 25 15.51 -5.83 -1.56
CA PRO A 25 16.59 -5.64 -0.58
C PRO A 25 17.19 -4.23 -0.58
N THR A 26 17.39 -3.64 -1.76
CA THR A 26 17.90 -2.27 -1.93
C THR A 26 16.99 -1.23 -1.31
N LEU A 27 15.66 -1.36 -1.48
CA LEU A 27 14.69 -0.47 -0.85
C LEU A 27 14.65 -0.63 0.68
N CYS A 28 14.83 -1.85 1.19
CA CYS A 28 14.91 -2.09 2.63
C CYS A 28 16.14 -1.44 3.25
N LEU A 29 17.28 -1.48 2.54
CA LEU A 29 18.50 -0.80 2.97
C LEU A 29 18.28 0.71 3.02
N LEU A 30 17.71 1.32 1.98
CA LEU A 30 17.42 2.76 1.96
C LEU A 30 16.47 3.18 3.11
N ALA A 31 15.50 2.35 3.47
CA ALA A 31 14.61 2.59 4.60
C ALA A 31 15.36 2.49 5.95
N ASN A 32 16.18 1.45 6.15
CA ASN A 32 17.03 1.31 7.35
C ASN A 32 17.98 2.50 7.56
N GLU A 33 18.53 3.03 6.47
CA GLU A 33 19.42 4.19 6.48
C GLU A 33 18.68 5.54 6.56
N GLY A 34 17.36 5.53 6.75
CA GLY A 34 16.54 6.73 6.86
C GLY A 34 16.48 7.59 5.58
N LYS A 35 16.82 7.01 4.42
CA LYS A 35 16.78 7.70 3.11
C LYS A 35 15.40 7.67 2.46
N VAL A 36 14.57 6.71 2.84
CA VAL A 36 13.20 6.55 2.33
C VAL A 36 12.24 6.36 3.50
N GLU A 37 11.20 7.18 3.55
CA GLU A 37 10.09 7.00 4.48
C GLU A 37 9.14 5.91 3.96
N VAL A 38 8.62 5.09 4.88
CA VAL A 38 7.67 4.02 4.55
C VAL A 38 6.32 4.36 5.18
N ARG A 39 5.26 4.25 4.38
CA ARG A 39 3.87 4.43 4.82
C ARG A 39 3.06 3.19 4.46
N SER A 40 1.99 2.93 5.20
CA SER A 40 1.01 1.88 4.93
C SER A 40 -0.39 2.44 5.12
N TYR A 41 -1.30 2.06 4.23
CA TYR A 41 -2.69 2.50 4.23
C TYR A 41 -3.60 1.29 4.13
N ASN A 42 -4.77 1.36 4.77
CA ASN A 42 -5.80 0.35 4.56
C ASN A 42 -6.50 0.54 3.21
N GLN A 43 -7.12 -0.52 2.70
CA GLN A 43 -7.74 -0.50 1.38
C GLN A 43 -8.85 0.56 1.25
N LYS A 44 -9.65 0.79 2.29
CA LYS A 44 -10.75 1.76 2.22
C LYS A 44 -10.23 3.17 1.94
N VAL A 45 -9.22 3.62 2.68
CA VAL A 45 -8.71 5.00 2.54
C VAL A 45 -8.00 5.25 1.22
N VAL A 46 -7.42 4.22 0.59
CA VAL A 46 -6.81 4.38 -0.73
C VAL A 46 -7.87 4.46 -1.84
N PHE A 47 -8.99 3.74 -1.73
CA PHE A 47 -10.11 3.92 -2.66
C PHE A 47 -10.83 5.27 -2.46
N ASP A 48 -10.93 5.78 -1.23
CA ASP A 48 -11.41 7.14 -0.97
C ASP A 48 -10.52 8.19 -1.69
N ALA A 49 -9.19 8.02 -1.66
CA ALA A 49 -8.26 8.86 -2.40
C ALA A 49 -8.40 8.70 -3.93
N ALA A 50 -8.59 7.47 -4.41
CA ALA A 50 -8.82 7.19 -5.82
C ALA A 50 -10.06 7.90 -6.35
N LYS A 51 -11.15 7.92 -5.56
CA LYS A 51 -12.38 8.63 -5.91
C LYS A 51 -12.12 10.13 -6.12
N VAL A 52 -11.35 10.76 -5.23
CA VAL A 52 -10.95 12.17 -5.38
C VAL A 52 -10.16 12.36 -6.67
N PHE A 53 -9.11 11.56 -6.88
CA PHE A 53 -8.25 11.64 -8.06
C PHE A 53 -9.00 11.45 -9.37
N ILE A 54 -9.90 10.47 -9.47
CA ILE A 54 -10.75 10.25 -10.64
C ILE A 54 -11.65 11.47 -10.88
N SER A 55 -12.21 12.05 -9.82
CA SER A 55 -13.14 13.18 -9.95
C SER A 55 -12.45 14.48 -10.33
N THR A 56 -11.14 14.62 -10.04
CA THR A 56 -10.37 15.84 -10.34
C THR A 56 -9.55 15.71 -11.63
N GLU A 57 -8.94 14.56 -11.87
CA GLU A 57 -8.01 14.33 -12.99
C GLU A 57 -8.64 13.52 -14.14
N GLY A 58 -9.77 12.84 -13.92
CA GLY A 58 -10.45 12.03 -14.94
C GLY A 58 -9.78 10.71 -15.28
N ILE A 59 -8.73 10.29 -14.54
CA ILE A 59 -7.99 9.05 -14.80
C ILE A 59 -8.39 7.98 -13.78
N ILE A 60 -8.84 6.82 -14.27
CA ILE A 60 -9.07 5.64 -13.43
C ILE A 60 -7.73 4.95 -13.16
N SER A 61 -7.22 5.10 -11.94
CA SER A 61 -6.00 4.47 -11.45
C SER A 61 -6.22 2.99 -11.09
N ALA A 62 -5.16 2.16 -11.13
CA ALA A 62 -5.23 0.82 -10.57
C ALA A 62 -5.29 0.85 -9.02
N PRO A 63 -5.74 -0.22 -8.34
CA PRO A 63 -5.74 -0.29 -6.87
C PRO A 63 -4.35 -0.09 -6.23
N GLU A 64 -3.28 -0.51 -6.89
CA GLU A 64 -1.91 -0.35 -6.41
C GLU A 64 -1.49 1.12 -6.30
N PRO A 65 -1.51 1.95 -7.37
CA PRO A 65 -1.14 3.36 -7.28
C PRO A 65 -2.10 4.22 -6.44
N ASN A 66 -3.29 3.74 -6.08
CA ASN A 66 -4.16 4.42 -5.11
C ASN A 66 -3.46 4.67 -3.75
N HIS A 67 -2.51 3.81 -3.38
CA HIS A 67 -1.66 4.00 -2.20
C HIS A 67 -0.74 5.22 -2.33
N SER A 68 -0.16 5.41 -3.51
CA SER A 68 0.67 6.58 -3.81
C SER A 68 -0.18 7.85 -3.91
N ILE A 69 -1.34 7.79 -4.54
CA ILE A 69 -2.30 8.92 -4.61
C ILE A 69 -2.68 9.37 -3.20
N LYS A 70 -2.99 8.44 -2.29
CA LYS A 70 -3.28 8.78 -0.90
C LYS A 70 -2.11 9.51 -0.23
N ALA A 71 -0.88 9.04 -0.41
CA ALA A 71 0.30 9.69 0.15
C ALA A 71 0.54 11.10 -0.42
N VAL A 72 0.29 11.29 -1.71
CA VAL A 72 0.40 12.60 -2.39
C VAL A 72 -0.63 13.59 -1.86
N ILE A 73 -1.89 13.15 -1.70
CA ILE A 73 -2.94 13.98 -1.12
C ILE A 73 -2.58 14.39 0.32
N ASP A 74 -2.08 13.45 1.14
CA ASP A 74 -1.63 13.77 2.51
C ASP A 74 -0.51 14.81 2.53
N GLU A 75 0.47 14.66 1.63
CA GLU A 75 1.59 15.59 1.55
C GLU A 75 1.16 16.97 1.04
N ALA A 76 0.23 17.03 0.08
CA ALA A 76 -0.35 18.27 -0.42
C ALA A 76 -1.15 19.00 0.67
N LEU A 77 -1.95 18.28 1.47
CA LEU A 77 -2.67 18.84 2.61
C LEU A 77 -1.71 19.35 3.68
N ARG A 78 -0.65 18.61 3.98
CA ARG A 78 0.42 19.05 4.90
C ARG A 78 1.11 20.33 4.42
N CYS A 79 1.38 20.44 3.12
CA CYS A 79 1.96 21.65 2.53
C CYS A 79 1.01 22.84 2.67
N LYS A 80 -0.29 22.63 2.39
CA LYS A 80 -1.33 23.65 2.59
C LYS A 80 -1.41 24.13 4.04
N GLU A 81 -1.39 23.23 5.02
CA GLU A 81 -1.42 23.57 6.45
C GLU A 81 -0.23 24.40 6.89
N LYS A 82 0.95 24.16 6.30
CA LYS A 82 2.18 24.89 6.60
C LYS A 82 2.39 26.14 5.74
N GLY A 83 1.56 26.36 4.73
CA GLY A 83 1.76 27.42 3.74
C GLY A 83 3.02 27.21 2.89
N GLU A 84 3.46 25.96 2.70
CA GLU A 84 4.64 25.62 1.90
C GLU A 84 4.22 25.30 0.47
N GLU A 85 4.89 25.90 -0.52
CA GLU A 85 4.74 25.52 -1.93
C GLU A 85 5.79 24.45 -2.28
N LYS A 86 5.35 23.28 -2.73
CA LYS A 86 6.23 22.17 -3.13
C LYS A 86 5.75 21.48 -4.39
N THR A 87 6.70 21.02 -5.18
CA THR A 87 6.44 20.07 -6.26
C THR A 87 6.47 18.65 -5.70
N ILE A 88 5.39 17.89 -5.88
CA ILE A 88 5.29 16.49 -5.48
C ILE A 88 5.26 15.64 -6.74
N LEU A 89 6.30 14.83 -6.94
CA LEU A 89 6.34 13.82 -7.99
C LEU A 89 5.88 12.47 -7.44
N PHE A 90 4.99 11.79 -8.16
CA PHE A 90 4.61 10.41 -7.84
C PHE A 90 4.50 9.57 -9.10
N ASN A 91 4.60 8.25 -8.92
CA ASN A 91 4.48 7.29 -10.01
C ASN A 91 3.06 6.72 -10.06
N LEU A 92 2.29 7.08 -11.09
CA LEU A 92 1.04 6.41 -11.44
C LEU A 92 1.36 5.14 -12.23
N CYS A 93 1.64 4.04 -11.51
CA CYS A 93 2.22 2.83 -12.11
C CYS A 93 1.26 2.00 -12.99
N GLY A 94 -0.03 2.33 -13.03
CA GLY A 94 -1.02 1.62 -13.83
C GLY A 94 -2.41 2.24 -13.79
N HIS A 95 -3.23 1.88 -14.79
CA HIS A 95 -4.64 2.28 -14.88
C HIS A 95 -5.56 1.17 -14.35
N GLY A 96 -6.76 1.54 -13.88
CA GLY A 96 -7.70 0.61 -13.26
C GLY A 96 -8.75 0.01 -14.18
N HIS A 97 -8.66 0.18 -15.51
CA HIS A 97 -9.67 -0.28 -16.47
C HIS A 97 -10.05 -1.76 -16.33
N PHE A 98 -9.15 -2.60 -15.83
CA PHE A 98 -9.40 -4.05 -15.62
C PHE A 98 -9.64 -4.42 -14.15
N ASP A 99 -9.65 -3.43 -13.26
CA ASP A 99 -9.86 -3.58 -11.82
C ASP A 99 -11.25 -3.11 -11.39
N MET A 100 -12.19 -3.01 -12.35
CA MET A 100 -13.55 -2.51 -12.12
C MET A 100 -14.28 -3.26 -11.00
N LYS A 101 -13.97 -4.54 -10.78
CA LYS A 101 -14.56 -5.31 -9.69
C LYS A 101 -14.18 -4.75 -8.32
N ALA A 102 -12.94 -4.31 -8.15
CA ALA A 102 -12.49 -3.69 -6.91
C ALA A 102 -13.19 -2.35 -6.66
N TYR A 103 -13.40 -1.56 -7.73
CA TYR A 103 -14.17 -0.33 -7.67
C TYR A 103 -15.66 -0.57 -7.39
N GLU A 104 -16.28 -1.58 -8.00
CA GLU A 104 -17.65 -2.00 -7.69
C GLU A 104 -17.77 -2.37 -6.20
N ASP A 105 -16.87 -3.21 -5.69
CA ASP A 105 -16.89 -3.61 -4.27
C ASP A 105 -16.65 -2.42 -3.32
N TYR A 106 -15.90 -1.40 -3.75
CA TYR A 106 -15.76 -0.14 -3.01
C TYR A 106 -17.07 0.64 -2.97
N LEU A 107 -17.70 0.83 -4.15
CA LEU A 107 -18.94 1.60 -4.29
C LEU A 107 -20.12 0.93 -3.57
N ASP A 108 -20.14 -0.40 -3.55
CA ASP A 108 -21.12 -1.21 -2.81
C ASP A 108 -20.83 -1.27 -1.29
N GLY A 109 -19.75 -0.64 -0.81
CA GLY A 109 -19.39 -0.63 0.61
C GLY A 109 -18.90 -1.97 1.15
N LYS A 110 -18.50 -2.91 0.27
CA LYS A 110 -17.98 -4.25 0.65
C LYS A 110 -16.52 -4.21 1.11
N LEU A 111 -15.78 -3.17 0.72
CA LEU A 111 -14.39 -2.99 1.14
C LEU A 111 -14.28 -2.46 2.57
N LEU A 112 -14.04 -3.39 3.50
CA LEU A 112 -13.82 -3.08 4.91
C LEU A 112 -12.36 -2.67 5.17
N PRO A 113 -12.10 -1.76 6.12
CA PRO A 113 -10.76 -1.55 6.63
C PRO A 113 -10.27 -2.86 7.25
N TYR A 114 -9.08 -3.29 6.85
CA TYR A 114 -8.49 -4.51 7.36
C TYR A 114 -7.01 -4.30 7.60
N GLU A 115 -6.57 -4.70 8.79
CA GLU A 115 -5.17 -4.80 9.15
C GLU A 115 -4.84 -6.27 9.39
N TYR A 116 -3.71 -6.70 8.85
CA TYR A 116 -3.29 -8.08 9.02
C TYR A 116 -2.86 -8.32 10.48
N PRO A 117 -3.40 -9.33 11.18
CA PRO A 117 -3.11 -9.57 12.59
C PRO A 117 -1.61 -9.72 12.85
N LYS A 118 -1.10 -9.05 13.88
CA LYS A 118 0.32 -9.07 14.24
C LYS A 118 0.76 -10.49 14.61
N GLU A 119 -0.09 -11.23 15.30
CA GLU A 119 0.14 -12.60 15.73
C GLU A 119 0.39 -13.52 14.52
N LYS A 120 -0.33 -13.29 13.41
CA LYS A 120 -0.14 -14.06 12.17
C LYS A 120 1.21 -13.76 11.50
N VAL A 121 1.67 -12.52 11.58
CA VAL A 121 3.03 -12.17 11.13
C VAL A 121 4.07 -12.88 12.00
N GLU A 122 3.93 -12.81 13.32
CA GLU A 122 4.85 -13.45 14.27
C GLU A 122 4.91 -14.98 14.07
N GLU A 123 3.77 -15.63 13.86
CA GLU A 123 3.68 -17.06 13.50
C GLU A 123 4.47 -17.38 12.21
N SER A 124 4.29 -16.59 11.14
CA SER A 124 5.03 -16.77 9.88
C SER A 124 6.53 -16.58 10.06
N ILE A 125 6.94 -15.54 10.77
CA ILE A 125 8.37 -15.27 11.02
C ILE A 125 9.00 -16.37 11.85
N LYS A 126 8.29 -16.92 12.85
CA LYS A 126 8.76 -18.07 13.62
C LYS A 126 8.99 -19.28 12.73
N ARG A 127 8.01 -19.66 11.90
CA ARG A 127 8.15 -20.76 10.93
C ARG A 127 9.33 -20.54 9.98
N LEU A 128 9.52 -19.31 9.51
CA LEU A 128 10.61 -18.99 8.60
C LEU A 128 11.99 -19.17 9.25
N LYS A 129 12.14 -18.80 10.53
CA LYS A 129 13.38 -19.03 11.30
C LYS A 129 13.65 -20.51 11.56
N GLU A 130 12.60 -21.31 11.77
CA GLU A 130 12.71 -22.76 11.90
C GLU A 130 13.15 -23.42 10.58
N LEU A 131 12.62 -22.97 9.44
CA LEU A 131 13.01 -23.46 8.10
C LEU A 131 14.43 -23.04 7.70
N TYR A 132 14.85 -21.85 8.11
CA TYR A 132 16.14 -21.27 7.74
C TYR A 132 16.94 -20.81 8.97
N PRO A 133 17.44 -21.74 9.80
CA PRO A 133 18.08 -21.41 11.09
C PRO A 133 19.38 -20.61 10.96
N TRP A 134 19.95 -20.50 9.75
CA TRP A 134 21.13 -19.67 9.47
C TRP A 134 20.79 -18.19 9.24
N ILE A 135 19.51 -17.83 9.08
CA ILE A 135 19.06 -16.43 9.00
C ILE A 135 19.03 -15.87 10.43
N LYS A 136 19.96 -14.95 10.71
CA LYS A 136 20.09 -14.26 12.01
C LYS A 136 19.13 -13.09 12.12
#